data_AF-A0A2A5X7J1-F1
#
_entry.id   AF-A0A2A5X7J1-F1
#
_cell.length_a   1.000
_cell.length_b   1.000
_cell.length_c   1.000
_cell.angle_alpha   90.00
_cell.angle_beta   90.00
_cell.angle_gamma   90.00
#
_symmetry.space_group_name_H-M   'P 1'
#
loop_
_entity.id
_entity.type
_entity.pdbx_description
1 polymer ?
#
loop_
_entity_poly.entity_id
_entity_poly.type
_entity_poly.pdbx_seq_one_letter_code
_entity_poly.pdbx_strand_id
1 'polypeptide(L)'
;MVAEDIVQNLFIQLWHTQKLEEISYIEPYLLRATKFKSIDYLRTKNYQKTIPLEECAIESDQKISELKEEDIEPLFLFFTSKLPPKTRTIFLKSREEDMTYKEIANELDLSIK
;
A
#
# COMPACT_ATOMS: atom_id res chain seq x y z
N MET A 1 25.79 7.63 -15.12
CA MET A 1 26.98 7.12 -14.39
C MET A 1 26.64 7.25 -12.91
N VAL A 2 26.55 6.16 -12.13
CA VAL A 2 25.97 6.21 -10.76
C VAL A 2 26.70 7.18 -9.83
N ALA A 3 28.03 7.24 -9.91
CA ALA A 3 28.82 8.15 -9.10
C ALA A 3 28.51 9.63 -9.42
N GLU A 4 28.34 9.95 -10.70
CA GLU A 4 27.98 11.29 -11.17
C GLU A 4 26.58 11.68 -10.71
N ASP A 5 25.61 10.76 -10.82
CA ASP A 5 24.22 10.99 -10.38
C ASP A 5 24.15 11.28 -8.88
N ILE A 6 24.95 10.56 -8.07
CA ILE A 6 25.02 10.78 -6.62
C ILE A 6 25.54 12.19 -6.31
N VAL A 7 26.62 12.60 -6.98
CA VAL A 7 27.23 13.92 -6.79
C VAL A 7 26.30 15.03 -7.27
N GLN A 8 25.66 14.86 -8.43
CA GLN A 8 24.71 15.82 -8.97
C GLN A 8 23.51 16.04 -8.04
N ASN A 9 22.92 14.96 -7.53
CA ASN A 9 21.82 15.03 -6.57
C ASN A 9 22.24 15.69 -5.25
N LEU A 10 23.48 15.48 -4.81
CA LEU A 10 24.01 16.15 -3.63
C LEU A 10 24.09 17.67 -3.84
N PHE A 11 24.59 18.14 -4.98
CA PHE A 11 24.66 19.58 -5.29
C PHE A 11 23.27 20.21 -5.45
N ILE A 12 22.33 19.52 -6.09
CA ILE A 12 20.93 19.97 -6.19
C ILE A 12 20.32 20.15 -4.79
N GLN A 13 20.52 19.18 -3.90
CA GLN A 13 20.03 19.26 -2.53
C GLN A 13 20.66 20.43 -1.76
N LEU A 14 21.97 20.65 -1.93
CA LEU A 14 22.67 21.76 -1.29
C LEU A 14 22.17 23.12 -1.76
N TRP A 15 21.88 23.25 -3.06
CA TRP A 15 21.31 24.45 -3.64
C TRP A 15 19.91 24.75 -3.09
N HIS A 16 19.03 23.75 -3.07
CA HIS A 16 17.65 23.92 -2.57
C HIS A 16 17.58 24.23 -1.08
N THR A 17 18.51 23.69 -0.30
CA THR A 17 18.51 23.89 1.16
C THR A 17 19.21 25.16 1.60
N GLN A 18 19.90 25.88 0.69
CA GLN A 18 20.72 27.07 0.98
C GLN A 18 21.72 26.87 2.13
N LYS A 19 22.07 25.61 2.42
CA LYS A 19 22.88 25.23 3.60
C LYS A 19 24.35 25.58 3.47
N LEU A 20 24.82 25.99 2.29
CA LEU A 20 26.22 26.32 2.08
C LEU A 20 26.70 27.44 3.02
N GLU A 21 25.83 28.40 3.33
CA GLU A 21 26.17 29.56 4.17
C GLU A 21 26.33 29.18 5.66
N GLU A 22 25.72 28.07 6.09
CA GLU A 22 25.76 27.59 7.48
C GLU A 22 26.90 26.59 7.74
N ILE A 23 27.60 26.12 6.70
CA ILE A 23 28.63 25.09 6.83
C ILE A 23 30.00 25.72 7.10
N SER A 24 30.49 25.59 8.33
CA SER A 24 31.81 26.12 8.73
C SER A 24 33.00 25.43 8.02
N TYR A 25 32.86 24.16 7.65
CA TYR A 25 33.92 23.38 6.96
C TYR A 25 33.34 22.56 5.81
N ILE A 26 33.43 23.08 4.60
CA ILE A 26 32.77 22.51 3.42
C ILE A 26 33.37 21.17 2.97
N GLU A 27 34.69 21.02 3.03
CA GLU A 27 35.38 19.81 2.56
C GLU A 27 35.02 18.54 3.37
N PRO A 28 35.15 18.52 4.72
CA PRO A 28 34.74 17.35 5.50
C PRO A 28 33.23 17.11 5.44
N TYR A 29 32.43 18.17 5.27
CA TYR A 29 30.99 18.05 5.06
C TYR A 29 30.68 17.31 3.77
N LEU A 30 31.25 17.71 2.64
CA LEU A 30 31.02 17.09 1.33
C LEU A 30 31.50 15.64 1.32
N LEU A 31 32.63 15.34 1.95
CA LEU A 31 33.14 13.98 2.08
C LEU A 31 32.14 13.08 2.84
N ARG A 32 31.63 13.58 3.97
CA ARG A 32 30.65 12.86 4.79
C ARG A 32 29.31 12.72 4.06
N ALA A 33 28.81 13.79 3.43
CA ALA A 33 27.53 13.80 2.74
C ALA A 33 27.54 12.85 1.53
N THR A 34 28.61 12.89 0.72
CA THR A 34 28.79 11.96 -0.40
C THR A 34 28.85 10.51 0.09
N LYS A 35 29.60 10.22 1.16
CA LYS A 35 29.64 8.88 1.76
C LYS A 35 28.24 8.39 2.15
N PHE A 36 27.47 9.21 2.86
CA PHE A 36 26.11 8.85 3.27
C PHE A 36 25.18 8.63 2.08
N LYS A 37 25.23 9.50 1.07
CA LYS A 37 24.43 9.34 -0.16
C LYS A 37 24.77 8.06 -0.92
N SER A 38 26.06 7.70 -1.00
CA SER A 38 26.49 6.43 -1.61
C SER A 38 25.98 5.22 -0.84
N ILE A 39 26.01 5.25 0.50
CA ILE A 39 25.45 4.18 1.33
C ILE A 39 23.94 4.07 1.12
N ASP A 40 23.24 5.19 1.09
CA ASP A 40 21.78 5.22 0.90
C ASP A 40 21.37 4.68 -0.49
N TYR A 41 22.13 5.02 -1.52
CA TYR A 41 21.98 4.46 -2.86
C TYR A 41 22.15 2.92 -2.85
N LEU A 42 23.22 2.41 -2.24
CA LEU A 42 23.47 0.97 -2.15
C LEU A 42 22.39 0.25 -1.34
N ARG A 43 21.92 0.87 -0.26
CA ARG A 43 20.82 0.36 0.55
C ARG A 43 19.54 0.24 -0.27
N THR A 44 19.17 1.30 -0.99
CA THR A 44 17.99 1.33 -1.86
C THR A 44 18.08 0.25 -2.95
N LYS A 45 19.25 0.11 -3.59
CA LYS A 45 19.49 -0.95 -4.58
C LYS A 45 19.35 -2.36 -3.98
N ASN A 46 19.79 -2.58 -2.74
CA ASN A 46 19.65 -3.86 -2.07
C ASN A 46 18.20 -4.18 -1.66
N TYR A 47 17.41 -3.18 -1.27
CA TYR A 47 15.97 -3.33 -1.02
C TYR A 47 15.18 -3.54 -2.32
N GLN A 48 15.64 -2.94 -3.42
CA GLN A 48 15.12 -3.16 -4.78
C GLN A 48 15.77 -4.37 -5.46
N LYS A 49 16.16 -5.41 -4.70
CA LYS A 49 16.24 -6.75 -5.29
C LYS A 49 14.82 -7.19 -5.65
N THR A 50 14.30 -6.61 -6.73
CA THR A 50 13.24 -7.22 -7.52
C THR A 50 13.72 -8.62 -7.84
N ILE A 51 13.03 -9.61 -7.30
CA ILE A 51 13.10 -10.97 -7.81
C ILE A 51 12.83 -10.82 -9.32
N PRO A 52 13.76 -11.22 -10.21
CA PRO A 52 13.50 -11.25 -11.65
C PRO A 52 12.14 -11.90 -11.87
N LEU A 53 11.31 -11.34 -12.76
CA LEU A 53 10.00 -11.92 -13.01
C LEU A 53 10.12 -13.38 -13.46
N GLU A 54 11.25 -13.73 -14.08
CA GLU A 54 11.67 -15.07 -14.46
C GLU A 54 11.93 -16.01 -13.26
N GLU A 55 12.34 -15.49 -12.10
CA GLU A 55 12.46 -16.25 -10.84
C GLU A 55 11.13 -16.29 -10.06
N CYS A 56 10.21 -15.38 -10.36
CA CYS A 56 8.80 -15.46 -9.95
C CYS A 56 7.99 -16.37 -10.87
N ALA A 57 8.53 -17.54 -11.24
CA ALA A 57 7.72 -18.63 -11.78
C ALA A 57 6.69 -19.02 -10.71
N ILE A 58 5.53 -18.37 -10.73
CA ILE A 58 4.35 -18.85 -10.05
C ILE A 58 4.03 -20.15 -10.78
N GLU A 59 4.40 -21.28 -10.18
CA GLU A 59 3.84 -22.56 -10.56
C GLU A 59 2.32 -22.42 -10.41
N SER A 60 1.64 -22.08 -11.50
CA SER A 60 0.19 -22.09 -11.60
C SER A 60 -0.29 -23.54 -11.70
N ASP A 61 0.18 -24.39 -10.79
CA ASP A 61 -0.28 -25.76 -10.58
C ASP A 61 -1.17 -25.85 -9.34
N GLN A 62 -1.50 -24.72 -8.73
CA GLN A 62 -2.78 -24.64 -8.05
C GLN A 62 -3.85 -24.65 -9.13
N LYS A 63 -4.42 -25.84 -9.38
CA LYS A 63 -5.85 -25.97 -9.66
C LYS A 63 -6.54 -24.96 -8.76
N ILE A 64 -6.84 -23.79 -9.30
CA ILE A 64 -7.93 -22.97 -8.82
C ILE A 64 -9.12 -23.90 -9.11
N SER A 65 -9.44 -24.77 -8.16
CA SER A 65 -10.71 -25.48 -8.15
C SER A 65 -11.71 -24.37 -8.38
N GLU A 66 -12.41 -24.41 -9.51
CA GLU A 66 -13.45 -23.45 -9.84
C GLU A 66 -14.36 -23.41 -8.62
N LEU A 67 -14.23 -22.36 -7.79
CA LEU A 67 -15.02 -22.20 -6.59
C LEU A 67 -16.45 -22.09 -7.08
N LYS A 68 -17.23 -23.15 -6.88
CA LYS A 68 -18.62 -23.16 -7.32
C LYS A 68 -19.41 -22.31 -6.34
N GLU A 69 -20.50 -21.72 -6.82
CA GLU A 69 -21.41 -20.96 -5.95
C GLU A 69 -21.90 -21.80 -4.76
N GLU A 70 -22.05 -23.12 -4.98
CA GLU A 70 -22.38 -24.13 -3.96
C GLU A 70 -21.39 -24.19 -2.79
N ASP A 71 -20.11 -23.86 -3.02
CA ASP A 71 -19.07 -23.83 -1.97
C ASP A 71 -19.11 -22.51 -1.17
N ILE A 72 -19.67 -21.45 -1.76
CA ILE A 72 -19.66 -20.08 -1.24
C ILE A 72 -20.92 -19.81 -0.40
N GLU A 73 -22.07 -20.32 -0.81
CA GLU A 73 -23.36 -20.11 -0.15
C GLU A 73 -23.35 -20.52 1.35
N PRO A 74 -22.80 -21.68 1.76
CA PRO A 74 -22.74 -22.07 3.17
C PRO A 74 -21.88 -21.11 4.00
N LEU A 75 -20.77 -20.64 3.42
CA LEU A 75 -19.87 -19.67 4.06
C LEU A 75 -20.57 -18.32 4.24
N PHE A 76 -21.29 -17.88 3.21
CA PHE A 76 -22.05 -16.65 3.22
C PHE A 76 -23.13 -16.66 4.31
N LEU A 77 -23.92 -17.73 4.41
CA LEU A 77 -24.93 -17.90 5.46
C LEU A 77 -24.30 -17.94 6.86
N PHE A 78 -23.17 -18.65 7.01
CA PHE A 78 -22.46 -18.73 8.28
C PHE A 78 -22.00 -17.35 8.77
N PHE A 79 -21.33 -16.55 7.93
CA PHE A 79 -20.88 -15.22 8.32
C PHE A 79 -22.03 -14.24 8.53
N THR A 80 -23.09 -14.33 7.71
CA THR A 80 -24.30 -13.53 7.88
C THR A 80 -24.99 -13.85 9.22
N SER A 81 -24.99 -15.12 9.64
CA SER A 81 -25.51 -15.57 10.94
C SER A 81 -24.71 -15.09 12.16
N LYS A 82 -23.44 -14.68 11.97
CA LYS A 82 -22.60 -14.11 13.02
C LYS A 82 -22.80 -12.60 13.19
N LEU A 83 -23.43 -11.93 12.23
CA LEU A 83 -23.75 -10.51 12.37
C LEU A 83 -24.83 -10.31 13.44
N PRO A 84 -24.72 -9.24 14.26
CA PRO A 84 -25.80 -8.79 15.12
C PRO A 84 -27.10 -8.59 14.33
N PRO A 85 -28.29 -8.80 14.93
CA PRO A 85 -29.56 -8.84 14.22
C PRO A 85 -29.82 -7.57 13.41
N LYS A 86 -29.54 -6.38 13.97
CA LYS A 86 -29.70 -5.10 13.26
C LYS A 86 -28.77 -4.98 12.04
N THR A 87 -27.51 -5.36 12.19
CA THR A 87 -26.50 -5.28 11.12
C THR A 87 -26.80 -6.28 10.01
N ARG A 88 -27.31 -7.46 10.35
CA ARG A 88 -27.77 -8.47 9.38
C ARG A 88 -28.91 -7.93 8.52
N THR A 89 -29.94 -7.35 9.14
CA THR A 89 -31.09 -6.81 8.41
C THR A 89 -30.68 -5.69 7.44
N ILE A 90 -29.82 -4.77 7.88
CA ILE A 90 -29.30 -3.69 7.04
C ILE A 90 -28.51 -4.25 5.85
N PHE A 91 -27.64 -5.24 6.09
CA PHE A 91 -26.82 -5.85 5.04
C PHE A 91 -27.66 -6.61 4.01
N LEU A 92 -28.69 -7.35 4.45
CA LEU A 92 -29.60 -8.07 3.55
C LEU A 92 -30.43 -7.08 2.71
N LYS A 93 -31.03 -6.04 3.31
CA LYS A 93 -31.79 -5.01 2.59
C LYS A 93 -30.93 -4.28 1.55
N SER A 94 -29.69 -3.97 1.88
CA SER A 94 -28.77 -3.33 0.93
C SER A 94 -28.40 -4.23 -0.25
N ARG A 95 -28.46 -5.56 -0.09
CA ARG A 95 -27.93 -6.52 -1.06
C ARG A 95 -29.00 -7.27 -1.85
N GLU A 96 -30.17 -7.51 -1.27
CA GLU A 96 -31.31 -8.18 -1.92
C GLU A 96 -32.31 -7.18 -2.50
N GLU A 97 -32.46 -6.01 -1.88
CA GLU A 97 -33.45 -4.99 -2.27
C GLU A 97 -32.80 -3.77 -2.97
N ASP A 98 -31.48 -3.81 -3.22
CA ASP A 98 -30.67 -2.70 -3.79
C ASP A 98 -30.89 -1.34 -3.10
N MET A 99 -31.33 -1.36 -1.84
CA MET A 99 -31.66 -0.15 -1.10
C MET A 99 -30.39 0.60 -0.69
N THR A 100 -30.43 1.92 -0.82
CA THR A 100 -29.37 2.78 -0.32
C THR A 100 -29.37 2.82 1.20
N TYR A 101 -28.20 3.04 1.81
CA TYR A 101 -28.09 3.21 3.27
C TYR A 101 -29.05 4.28 3.83
N LYS A 102 -29.40 5.30 3.03
CA LYS A 102 -30.35 6.34 3.40
C LYS A 102 -31.79 5.81 3.49
N GLU A 103 -32.20 4.98 2.53
CA GLU A 103 -33.54 4.38 2.52
C GLU A 103 -33.69 3.38 3.66
N ILE A 104 -32.65 2.57 3.90
CA ILE A 104 -32.62 1.61 5.02
C ILE A 104 -32.65 2.33 6.38
N ALA A 105 -31.95 3.46 6.51
CA ALA A 105 -31.97 4.27 7.72
C ALA A 105 -33.36 4.88 7.99
N ASN A 106 -34.04 5.35 6.94
CA ASN A 106 -35.40 5.88 7.04
C ASN A 106 -36.42 4.77 7.39
N GLU A 107 -36.29 3.57 6.84
CA GLU A 107 -37.20 2.45 7.13
C GLU A 107 -37.03 1.89 8.55
N LEU A 108 -35.80 1.90 9.08
CA LEU A 108 -35.47 1.38 10.40
C LEU A 108 -35.49 2.45 11.51
N ASP A 109 -35.96 3.66 11.24
CA ASP A 109 -35.92 4.83 12.15
C ASP A 109 -34.51 5.06 12.76
N LEU A 110 -33.47 4.88 11.94
CA LEU A 110 -32.09 5.09 12.34
C LEU A 110 -31.63 6.50 11.91
N SER A 111 -31.05 7.23 12.85
CA SER A 111 -30.47 8.55 12.56
C SER A 111 -29.29 8.41 11.60
N ILE A 112 -29.41 9.04 10.43
CA ILE A 112 -28.30 9.26 9.50
C ILE A 112 -27.34 10.26 10.18
N LYS A 113 -26.12 9.83 10.47
CA LYS A 113 -25.05 10.71 10.97
C LYS A 113 -24.03 10.94 9.87
#